data_AF-F8R1R5-F1
#
_entry.id   AF-F8R1R5-F1
#
_cell.length_a   1.000
_cell.length_b   1.000
_cell.length_c   1.000
_cell.angle_alpha   90.00
_cell.angle_beta   90.00
_cell.angle_gamma   90.00
#
_symmetry.space_group_name_H-M   'P 1'
#
loop_
_entity.id
_entity.type
_entity.pdbx_description
1 polymer ?
#
loop_
_entity_poly.entity_id
_entity_poly.type
_entity_poly.pdbx_seq_one_letter_code
_entity_poly.pdbx_strand_id
1 'polypeptide(L)'
;IGNFMLMENPRARIRYIHAEQYVSDVVKAYQRKAFDDFKRYYHSLDLLLIDDIQFFSGKNRTQEEFFYAFEALIANRAQVIITSDTYPKEITGIDDRLISRFDSGLTVAIEPPELEMRVAILMKKAQAENVTVPEEVAFFVAKHLRSNVRELEGALRKILAYSNFHGKEITIEVTREALKDLLTVQNRQISVENIQKTCADFYNI
;
A
#
# COMPACT_ATOMS: atom_id res chain seq x y z
N ILE A 1 1.48 6.28 11.69
CA ILE A 1 0.37 6.64 12.61
C ILE A 1 0.41 5.79 13.87
N GLY A 2 0.20 4.46 13.79
CA GLY A 2 0.25 3.59 14.98
C GLY A 2 1.52 3.73 15.82
N ASN A 3 2.70 3.72 15.19
CA ASN A 3 3.97 3.93 15.90
C ASN A 3 4.03 5.29 16.63
N PHE A 4 3.53 6.36 16.02
CA PHE A 4 3.51 7.68 16.64
C PHE A 4 2.57 7.71 17.85
N MET A 5 1.38 7.09 17.75
CA MET A 5 0.46 6.98 18.88
C MET A 5 1.04 6.15 20.03
N LEU A 6 1.82 5.09 19.74
CA LEU A 6 2.54 4.35 20.79
C LEU A 6 3.62 5.17 21.48
N MET A 7 4.29 6.08 20.75
CA MET A 7 5.28 6.97 21.35
C MET A 7 4.62 7.96 22.32
N GLU A 8 3.47 8.53 21.95
CA GLU A 8 2.73 9.47 22.80
C GLU A 8 1.98 8.78 23.94
N ASN A 9 1.43 7.59 23.70
CA ASN A 9 0.72 6.78 24.69
C ASN A 9 1.14 5.31 24.58
N PRO A 10 2.11 4.86 25.40
CA PRO A 10 2.56 3.47 25.41
C PRO A 10 1.51 2.44 25.84
N ARG A 11 0.38 2.88 26.43
CA ARG A 11 -0.74 2.01 26.83
C ARG A 11 -1.84 1.92 25.76
N ALA A 12 -1.70 2.65 24.66
CA ALA A 12 -2.68 2.63 23.57
C ALA A 12 -2.82 1.21 22.99
N ARG A 13 -4.07 0.78 22.84
CA ARG A 13 -4.44 -0.51 22.27
C ARG A 13 -4.59 -0.37 20.76
N ILE A 14 -3.51 -0.68 20.06
CA ILE A 14 -3.42 -0.49 18.61
C ILE A 14 -3.43 -1.85 17.90
N ARG A 15 -4.24 -1.97 16.84
CA ARG A 15 -4.24 -3.14 15.96
C ARG A 15 -4.00 -2.72 14.51
N TYR A 16 -2.93 -3.25 13.93
CA TYR A 16 -2.76 -3.33 12.47
C TYR A 16 -3.09 -4.75 11.99
N ILE A 17 -3.86 -4.85 10.91
CA ILE A 17 -4.25 -6.12 10.30
C ILE A 17 -4.57 -5.95 8.81
N HIS A 18 -4.21 -6.93 7.99
CA HIS A 18 -4.68 -7.03 6.61
C HIS A 18 -6.11 -7.58 6.58
N ALA A 19 -6.97 -7.09 5.70
CA ALA A 19 -8.38 -7.48 5.64
C ALA A 19 -8.58 -9.00 5.50
N GLU A 20 -7.76 -9.71 4.72
CA GLU A 20 -7.82 -11.18 4.63
C GLU A 20 -7.60 -11.88 5.97
N GLN A 21 -6.67 -11.35 6.79
CA GLN A 21 -6.40 -11.90 8.11
C GLN A 21 -7.60 -11.65 9.04
N TYR A 22 -8.25 -10.48 8.93
CA TYR A 22 -9.48 -10.20 9.67
C TYR A 22 -10.60 -11.17 9.27
N VAL A 23 -10.78 -11.45 7.97
CA VAL A 23 -11.71 -12.48 7.46
C VAL A 23 -11.39 -13.84 8.09
N SER A 24 -10.11 -14.25 8.10
CA SER A 24 -9.67 -15.51 8.71
C SER A 24 -9.99 -15.57 10.21
N ASP A 25 -9.76 -14.47 10.92
CA ASP A 25 -9.99 -14.39 12.37
C ASP A 25 -11.48 -14.47 12.70
N VAL A 26 -12.35 -13.83 11.92
CA VAL A 26 -13.81 -13.96 12.05
C VAL A 26 -14.23 -15.42 11.88
N VAL A 27 -13.78 -16.08 10.80
CA VAL A 27 -14.11 -17.49 10.54
C VAL A 27 -13.65 -18.40 11.69
N LYS A 28 -12.44 -18.21 12.19
CA LYS A 28 -11.90 -18.99 13.32
C LYS A 28 -12.68 -18.74 14.61
N ALA A 29 -13.05 -17.50 14.90
CA ALA A 29 -13.81 -17.15 16.09
C ALA A 29 -15.20 -17.83 16.08
N TYR A 30 -15.84 -17.90 14.91
CA TYR A 30 -17.07 -18.66 14.71
C TYR A 30 -16.88 -20.16 14.97
N GLN A 31 -15.89 -20.78 14.36
CA GLN A 31 -15.63 -22.23 14.50
C GLN A 31 -15.35 -22.62 15.96
N ARG A 32 -14.66 -21.75 16.72
CA ARG A 32 -14.24 -22.02 18.11
C ARG A 32 -15.26 -21.58 19.15
N LYS A 33 -16.42 -21.05 18.76
CA LYS A 33 -17.40 -20.42 19.67
C LYS A 33 -16.79 -19.33 20.57
N ALA A 34 -15.72 -18.68 20.10
CA ALA A 34 -14.99 -17.64 20.83
C ALA A 34 -15.36 -16.24 20.33
N PHE A 35 -16.61 -16.08 19.88
CA PHE A 35 -17.04 -14.89 19.15
C PHE A 35 -17.21 -13.66 20.05
N ASP A 36 -17.60 -13.86 21.30
CA ASP A 36 -17.71 -12.76 22.28
C ASP A 36 -16.33 -12.19 22.64
N ASP A 37 -15.31 -13.04 22.76
CA ASP A 37 -13.93 -12.61 22.98
C ASP A 37 -13.41 -11.80 21.78
N PHE A 38 -13.71 -12.25 20.57
CA PHE A 38 -13.37 -11.54 19.35
C PHE A 38 -13.95 -10.12 19.35
N LYS A 39 -15.26 -9.96 19.63
CA LYS A 39 -15.90 -8.64 19.70
C LYS A 39 -15.28 -7.77 20.79
N ARG A 40 -15.15 -8.31 22.01
CA ARG A 40 -14.55 -7.58 23.14
C ARG A 40 -13.18 -7.05 22.79
N TYR A 41 -12.35 -7.87 22.14
CA TYR A 41 -11.02 -7.47 21.72
C TYR A 41 -11.06 -6.27 20.75
N TYR A 42 -11.80 -6.37 19.65
CA TYR A 42 -11.85 -5.31 18.63
C TYR A 42 -12.55 -4.03 19.12
N HIS A 43 -13.61 -4.14 19.93
CA HIS A 43 -14.35 -2.97 20.43
C HIS A 43 -13.56 -2.12 21.43
N SER A 44 -12.47 -2.67 21.98
CA SER A 44 -11.69 -2.02 23.03
C SER A 44 -10.34 -1.51 22.55
N LEU A 45 -10.15 -1.40 21.24
CA LEU A 45 -8.99 -0.75 20.63
C LEU A 45 -9.15 0.78 20.68
N ASP A 46 -8.02 1.47 20.79
CA ASP A 46 -7.93 2.92 20.62
C ASP A 46 -7.62 3.31 19.16
N LEU A 47 -7.00 2.38 18.41
CA LEU A 47 -6.71 2.54 16.99
C LEU A 47 -6.81 1.19 16.26
N LEU A 48 -7.62 1.16 15.20
CA LEU A 48 -7.71 0.06 14.25
C LEU A 48 -7.21 0.51 12.87
N LEU A 49 -6.16 -0.13 12.37
CA LEU A 49 -5.60 0.04 11.03
C LEU A 49 -5.92 -1.23 10.23
N ILE A 50 -6.76 -1.12 9.20
CA ILE A 50 -7.04 -2.22 8.27
C ILE A 50 -6.45 -1.91 6.91
N ASP A 51 -5.58 -2.81 6.44
CA ASP A 51 -5.04 -2.76 5.08
C ASP A 51 -5.95 -3.52 4.11
N ASP A 52 -6.09 -3.01 2.89
CA ASP A 52 -6.70 -3.68 1.74
C ASP A 52 -8.16 -4.12 1.95
N ILE A 53 -9.04 -3.18 2.31
CA ILE A 53 -10.45 -3.46 2.64
C ILE A 53 -11.24 -4.14 1.52
N GLN A 54 -10.79 -4.04 0.27
CA GLN A 54 -11.37 -4.71 -0.89
C GLN A 54 -11.52 -6.24 -0.70
N PHE A 55 -10.69 -6.87 0.14
CA PHE A 55 -10.80 -8.30 0.45
C PHE A 55 -12.04 -8.67 1.28
N PHE A 56 -12.81 -7.70 1.77
CA PHE A 56 -14.12 -7.96 2.37
C PHE A 56 -15.20 -8.26 1.33
N SER A 57 -14.95 -7.99 0.04
CA SER A 57 -15.93 -8.22 -1.04
C SER A 57 -16.52 -9.63 -0.99
N GLY A 58 -17.87 -9.70 -0.96
CA GLY A 58 -18.63 -10.95 -0.90
C GLY A 58 -18.50 -11.73 0.42
N LYS A 59 -17.78 -11.21 1.42
CA LYS A 59 -17.65 -11.82 2.76
C LYS A 59 -18.69 -11.25 3.73
N ASN A 60 -19.97 -11.47 3.43
CA ASN A 60 -21.11 -10.86 4.14
C ASN A 60 -21.01 -10.92 5.66
N ARG A 61 -20.63 -12.08 6.23
CA ARG A 61 -20.50 -12.21 7.69
C ARG A 61 -19.35 -11.36 8.22
N THR A 62 -18.20 -11.35 7.57
CA THR A 62 -17.07 -10.49 7.97
C THR A 62 -17.45 -9.02 7.91
N GLN A 63 -18.15 -8.60 6.85
CA GLN A 63 -18.62 -7.23 6.69
C GLN A 63 -19.58 -6.81 7.81
N GLU A 64 -20.53 -7.69 8.16
CA GLU A 64 -21.46 -7.44 9.26
C GLU A 64 -20.73 -7.27 10.60
N GLU A 65 -19.77 -8.15 10.91
CA GLU A 65 -19.04 -8.07 12.17
C GLU A 65 -18.09 -6.88 12.21
N PHE A 66 -17.49 -6.53 11.08
CA PHE A 66 -16.73 -5.30 10.96
C PHE A 66 -17.59 -4.06 11.12
N PHE A 67 -18.81 -4.04 10.58
CA PHE A 67 -19.73 -2.92 10.78
C PHE A 67 -19.99 -2.67 12.27
N TYR A 68 -20.29 -3.71 13.06
CA TYR A 68 -20.48 -3.54 14.51
C TYR A 68 -19.20 -3.11 15.24
N ALA A 69 -18.04 -3.65 14.84
CA ALA A 69 -16.76 -3.22 15.40
C ALA A 69 -16.48 -1.74 15.10
N PHE A 70 -16.76 -1.30 13.86
CA PHE A 70 -16.64 0.09 13.43
C PHE A 70 -17.53 1.00 14.28
N GLU A 71 -18.81 0.67 14.44
CA GLU A 71 -19.72 1.45 15.28
C GLU A 71 -19.24 1.58 16.72
N ALA A 72 -18.79 0.48 17.32
CA ALA A 72 -18.28 0.49 18.70
C ALA A 72 -17.03 1.37 18.83
N LEU A 73 -16.12 1.31 17.86
CA LEU A 73 -14.90 2.11 17.85
C LEU A 73 -15.20 3.60 17.71
N ILE A 74 -16.09 3.98 16.78
CA ILE A 74 -16.50 5.38 16.61
C ILE A 74 -17.19 5.90 17.88
N ALA A 75 -18.08 5.11 18.49
CA ALA A 75 -18.76 5.48 19.73
C ALA A 75 -17.75 5.71 20.88
N ASN A 76 -16.67 4.93 20.92
CA ASN A 76 -15.59 5.05 21.89
C ASN A 76 -14.56 6.15 21.53
N ARG A 77 -14.78 6.90 20.45
CA ARG A 77 -13.82 7.89 19.89
C ARG A 77 -12.46 7.28 19.53
N ALA A 78 -12.44 5.98 19.26
CA ALA A 78 -11.25 5.31 18.74
C ALA A 78 -11.05 5.68 17.27
N GLN A 79 -9.79 5.70 16.84
CA GLN A 79 -9.45 6.00 15.46
C GLN A 79 -9.58 4.72 14.60
N VAL A 80 -10.23 4.83 13.46
CA VAL A 80 -10.23 3.78 12.42
C VAL A 80 -9.54 4.34 11.18
N ILE A 81 -8.61 3.60 10.60
CA ILE A 81 -7.94 3.93 9.35
C ILE A 81 -8.00 2.69 8.46
N ILE A 82 -8.38 2.91 7.22
CA ILE A 82 -8.61 1.87 6.24
C ILE A 82 -7.85 2.26 4.97
N THR A 83 -7.20 1.30 4.33
CA THR A 83 -6.65 1.48 2.98
C THR A 83 -7.49 0.69 1.97
N SER A 84 -7.47 1.15 0.74
CA SER A 84 -8.14 0.51 -0.39
C SER A 84 -7.37 0.85 -1.66
N ASP A 85 -7.29 -0.11 -2.59
CA ASP A 85 -6.71 0.10 -3.91
C ASP A 85 -7.59 0.98 -4.82
N THR A 86 -8.91 1.00 -4.56
CA THR A 86 -9.90 1.80 -5.31
C THR A 86 -10.76 2.64 -4.37
N TYR A 87 -11.53 3.56 -4.92
CA TYR A 87 -12.44 4.35 -4.10
C TYR A 87 -13.51 3.45 -3.45
N PRO A 88 -13.95 3.73 -2.21
CA PRO A 88 -14.96 2.93 -1.51
C PRO A 88 -16.20 2.57 -2.34
N LYS A 89 -16.69 3.52 -3.15
CA LYS A 89 -17.87 3.33 -4.02
C LYS A 89 -17.63 2.37 -5.20
N GLU A 90 -16.39 2.13 -5.57
CA GLU A 90 -15.99 1.25 -6.68
C GLU A 90 -15.71 -0.17 -6.20
N ILE A 91 -15.68 -0.41 -4.89
CA ILE A 91 -15.45 -1.74 -4.31
C ILE A 91 -16.73 -2.55 -4.45
N THR A 92 -16.78 -3.42 -5.46
CA THR A 92 -17.91 -4.31 -5.68
C THR A 92 -18.06 -5.31 -4.54
N GLY A 93 -19.31 -5.62 -4.16
CA GLY A 93 -19.60 -6.65 -3.15
C GLY A 93 -19.36 -6.24 -1.69
N ILE A 94 -19.20 -4.94 -1.41
CA ILE A 94 -19.25 -4.37 -0.06
C ILE A 94 -20.67 -3.84 0.22
N ASP A 95 -21.16 -4.04 1.44
CA ASP A 95 -22.45 -3.53 1.93
C ASP A 95 -22.49 -2.00 1.89
N ASP A 96 -23.57 -1.43 1.33
CA ASP A 96 -23.77 0.02 1.19
C ASP A 96 -23.63 0.78 2.51
N ARG A 97 -23.95 0.13 3.65
CA ARG A 97 -23.76 0.72 4.98
C ARG A 97 -22.29 0.97 5.29
N LEU A 98 -21.41 0.04 4.92
CA LEU A 98 -19.96 0.21 5.09
C LEU A 98 -19.43 1.28 4.14
N ILE A 99 -19.86 1.29 2.88
CA ILE A 99 -19.50 2.34 1.91
C ILE A 99 -19.86 3.71 2.47
N SER A 100 -21.07 3.87 3.02
CA SER A 100 -21.50 5.12 3.65
C SER A 100 -20.64 5.52 4.86
N ARG A 101 -20.11 4.56 5.63
CA ARG A 101 -19.18 4.85 6.74
C ARG A 101 -17.79 5.22 6.27
N PHE A 102 -17.32 4.64 5.18
CA PHE A 102 -16.03 5.00 4.59
C PHE A 102 -16.08 6.43 4.04
N ASP A 103 -17.18 6.79 3.40
CA ASP A 103 -17.39 8.13 2.84
C ASP A 103 -17.68 9.22 3.90
N SER A 104 -18.18 8.85 5.08
CA SER A 104 -18.46 9.84 6.13
C SER A 104 -17.20 10.31 6.88
N GLY A 105 -16.07 9.65 6.65
CA GLY A 105 -14.77 10.00 7.21
C GLY A 105 -13.96 10.93 6.30
N LEU A 106 -12.65 10.95 6.55
CA LEU A 106 -11.68 11.64 5.70
C LEU A 106 -11.13 10.66 4.65
N THR A 107 -11.53 10.84 3.40
CA THR A 107 -11.00 10.07 2.26
C THR A 107 -9.92 10.88 1.55
N VAL A 108 -8.71 10.32 1.47
CA VAL A 108 -7.55 10.95 0.80
C VAL A 108 -7.01 9.98 -0.24
N ALA A 109 -6.95 10.43 -1.49
CA ALA A 109 -6.31 9.68 -2.56
C ALA A 109 -4.77 9.83 -2.46
N ILE A 110 -4.04 8.73 -2.67
CA ILE A 110 -2.59 8.74 -2.78
C ILE A 110 -2.24 8.64 -4.26
N GLU A 111 -1.77 9.73 -4.84
CA GLU A 111 -1.34 9.76 -6.23
C GLU A 111 0.13 9.33 -6.39
N PRO A 112 0.51 8.79 -7.56
CA PRO A 112 1.90 8.53 -7.88
C PRO A 112 2.77 9.80 -7.75
N PRO A 113 3.97 9.71 -7.15
CA PRO A 113 4.84 10.87 -6.98
C PRO A 113 5.36 11.42 -8.31
N GLU A 114 5.47 12.74 -8.42
CA GLU A 114 6.17 13.45 -9.51
C GLU A 114 7.68 13.21 -9.49
N LEU A 115 8.39 13.61 -10.55
CA LEU A 115 9.81 13.30 -10.75
C LEU A 115 10.67 13.74 -9.57
N GLU A 116 10.49 14.98 -9.15
CA GLU A 116 11.20 15.62 -8.04
C GLU A 116 11.00 14.83 -6.75
N MET A 117 9.75 14.42 -6.49
CA MET A 117 9.42 13.61 -5.32
C MET A 117 10.00 12.18 -5.43
N ARG A 118 10.03 11.57 -6.61
CA ARG A 118 10.67 10.27 -6.85
C ARG A 118 12.16 10.32 -6.54
N VAL A 119 12.86 11.38 -6.97
CA VAL A 119 14.27 11.60 -6.64
C VAL A 119 14.45 11.75 -5.13
N ALA A 120 13.65 12.60 -4.47
CA ALA A 120 13.72 12.80 -3.04
C ALA A 120 13.47 11.51 -2.24
N ILE A 121 12.53 10.66 -2.68
CA ILE A 121 12.25 9.36 -2.09
C ILE A 121 13.47 8.43 -2.22
N LEU A 122 14.06 8.31 -3.40
CA LEU A 122 15.25 7.47 -3.63
C LEU A 122 16.41 7.92 -2.74
N MET A 123 16.69 9.22 -2.69
CA MET A 123 17.76 9.78 -1.86
C MET A 123 17.52 9.52 -0.38
N LYS A 124 16.28 9.75 0.12
CA LYS A 124 15.93 9.50 1.52
C LYS A 124 16.00 8.03 1.90
N LYS A 125 15.60 7.13 0.99
CA LYS A 125 15.68 5.68 1.18
C LYS A 125 17.13 5.19 1.17
N ALA A 126 17.97 5.72 0.28
CA ALA A 126 19.39 5.41 0.26
C ALA A 126 20.09 5.82 1.56
N GLN A 127 19.78 7.03 2.06
CA GLN A 127 20.27 7.50 3.36
C GLN A 127 19.84 6.60 4.53
N ALA A 128 18.59 6.12 4.54
CA ALA A 128 18.11 5.20 5.57
C ALA A 128 18.83 3.85 5.57
N GLU A 129 19.35 3.42 4.41
CA GLU A 129 20.18 2.22 4.24
C GLU A 129 21.69 2.51 4.45
N ASN A 130 22.06 3.72 4.88
CA ASN A 130 23.44 4.20 5.02
C ASN A 130 24.28 4.12 3.74
N VAL A 131 23.66 4.32 2.58
CA VAL A 131 24.36 4.34 1.29
C VAL A 131 24.26 5.71 0.64
N THR A 132 25.39 6.21 0.14
CA THR A 132 25.44 7.41 -0.70
C THR A 132 25.16 7.03 -2.15
N VAL A 133 24.01 7.47 -2.66
CA VAL A 133 23.68 7.38 -4.09
C VAL A 133 23.88 8.77 -4.71
N PRO A 134 24.67 8.91 -5.79
CA PRO A 134 24.80 10.19 -6.48
C PRO A 134 23.43 10.70 -6.98
N GLU A 135 23.20 12.00 -6.89
CA GLU A 135 21.93 12.61 -7.30
C GLU A 135 21.59 12.33 -8.77
N GLU A 136 22.60 12.34 -9.65
CA GLU A 136 22.44 11.98 -11.07
C GLU A 136 21.96 10.54 -11.28
N VAL A 137 22.33 9.61 -10.40
CA VAL A 137 21.85 8.22 -10.42
C VAL A 137 20.41 8.18 -9.94
N ALA A 138 20.07 8.88 -8.85
CA ALA A 138 18.69 8.96 -8.37
C ALA A 138 17.77 9.59 -9.44
N PHE A 139 18.22 10.65 -10.11
CA PHE A 139 17.53 11.28 -11.22
C PHE A 139 17.37 10.33 -12.40
N PHE A 140 18.43 9.61 -12.78
CA PHE A 140 18.38 8.61 -13.84
C PHE A 140 17.31 7.54 -13.53
N VAL A 141 17.29 6.99 -12.32
CA VAL A 141 16.31 5.98 -11.91
C VAL A 141 14.89 6.57 -11.92
N ALA A 142 14.68 7.73 -11.30
CA ALA A 142 13.36 8.38 -11.19
C ALA A 142 12.77 8.82 -12.55
N LYS A 143 13.63 9.10 -13.55
CA LYS A 143 13.21 9.45 -14.91
C LYS A 143 12.66 8.26 -15.68
N HIS A 144 13.26 7.08 -15.47
CA HIS A 144 12.87 5.85 -16.16
C HIS A 144 11.73 5.15 -15.42
N LEU A 145 11.79 5.04 -14.09
CA LEU A 145 10.76 4.37 -13.29
C LEU A 145 9.64 5.34 -12.87
N ARG A 146 8.47 5.19 -13.51
CA ARG A 146 7.34 6.14 -13.40
C ARG A 146 6.10 5.60 -12.68
N SER A 147 6.12 4.36 -12.21
CA SER A 147 4.95 3.65 -11.69
C SER A 147 4.62 4.05 -10.25
N ASN A 148 5.25 3.42 -9.25
CA ASN A 148 4.95 3.58 -7.84
C ASN A 148 6.23 3.50 -6.98
N VAL A 149 6.09 3.88 -5.71
CA VAL A 149 7.21 3.92 -4.76
C VAL A 149 7.84 2.54 -4.53
N ARG A 150 7.05 1.45 -4.59
CA ARG A 150 7.58 0.08 -4.42
C ARG A 150 8.57 -0.28 -5.54
N GLU A 151 8.30 0.14 -6.78
CA GLU A 151 9.22 -0.08 -7.89
C GLU A 151 10.53 0.71 -7.71
N LEU A 152 10.45 1.97 -7.26
CA LEU A 152 11.63 2.77 -6.92
C LEU A 152 12.48 2.10 -5.84
N GLU A 153 11.85 1.62 -4.77
CA GLU A 153 12.53 0.91 -3.68
C GLU A 153 13.16 -0.41 -4.18
N GLY A 154 12.44 -1.17 -5.01
CA GLY A 154 12.95 -2.39 -5.61
C GLY A 154 14.17 -2.13 -6.50
N ALA A 155 14.13 -1.08 -7.32
CA ALA A 155 15.25 -0.67 -8.15
C ALA A 155 16.46 -0.22 -7.33
N LEU A 156 16.24 0.60 -6.30
CA LEU A 156 17.30 0.99 -5.38
C LEU A 156 17.97 -0.24 -4.77
N ARG A 157 17.18 -1.18 -4.20
CA ARG A 157 17.72 -2.43 -3.66
C ARG A 157 18.50 -3.25 -4.69
N LYS A 158 18.03 -3.32 -5.94
CA LYS A 158 18.74 -4.03 -7.02
C LYS A 158 20.09 -3.37 -7.34
N ILE A 159 20.14 -2.03 -7.40
CA ILE A 159 21.39 -1.28 -7.60
C ILE A 159 22.36 -1.54 -6.44
N LEU A 160 21.89 -1.42 -5.20
CA LEU A 160 22.70 -1.64 -4.00
C LEU A 160 23.27 -3.07 -3.97
N ALA A 161 22.41 -4.07 -4.22
CA ALA A 161 22.83 -5.47 -4.26
C ALA A 161 23.87 -5.71 -5.37
N TYR A 162 23.66 -5.15 -6.56
CA TYR A 162 24.57 -5.30 -7.69
C TYR A 162 25.93 -4.66 -7.41
N SER A 163 25.95 -3.43 -6.91
CA SER A 163 27.14 -2.68 -6.53
C SER A 163 27.95 -3.43 -5.46
N ASN A 164 27.29 -3.89 -4.40
CA ASN A 164 27.92 -4.66 -3.33
C ASN A 164 28.49 -5.99 -3.83
N PHE A 165 27.74 -6.74 -4.65
CA PHE A 165 28.18 -8.04 -5.15
C PHE A 165 29.38 -7.95 -6.10
N HIS A 166 29.47 -6.88 -6.90
CA HIS A 166 30.56 -6.69 -7.86
C HIS A 166 31.69 -5.80 -7.33
N GLY A 167 31.57 -5.25 -6.10
CA GLY A 167 32.53 -4.31 -5.53
C GLY A 167 32.70 -3.04 -6.37
N LYS A 168 31.66 -2.61 -7.09
CA LYS A 168 31.68 -1.42 -7.95
C LYS A 168 31.00 -0.26 -7.23
N GLU A 169 31.50 0.95 -7.43
CA GLU A 169 30.80 2.17 -6.98
C GLU A 169 29.48 2.37 -7.74
N ILE A 170 28.53 3.08 -7.12
CA ILE A 170 27.23 3.35 -7.71
C ILE A 170 27.38 4.49 -8.73
N THR A 171 27.42 4.13 -10.01
CA THR A 171 27.42 5.07 -11.14
C THR A 171 26.21 4.84 -12.06
N ILE A 172 26.03 5.72 -13.04
CA ILE A 172 24.97 5.57 -14.07
C ILE A 172 25.17 4.26 -14.85
N GLU A 173 26.40 3.90 -15.18
CA GLU A 173 26.75 2.68 -15.92
C GLU A 173 26.36 1.43 -15.11
N VAL A 174 26.79 1.37 -13.85
CA VAL A 174 26.47 0.27 -12.93
C VAL A 174 24.97 0.16 -12.72
N THR A 175 24.28 1.29 -12.61
CA THR A 175 22.82 1.34 -12.48
C THR A 175 22.13 0.80 -13.74
N ARG A 176 22.61 1.14 -14.93
CA ARG A 176 22.06 0.65 -16.20
C ARG A 176 22.25 -0.86 -16.35
N GLU A 177 23.40 -1.38 -15.91
CA GLU A 177 23.66 -2.83 -15.85
C GLU A 177 22.71 -3.52 -14.86
N ALA A 178 22.62 -3.00 -13.63
CA ALA A 178 21.79 -3.55 -12.57
C ALA A 178 20.30 -3.57 -12.94
N LEU A 179 19.80 -2.53 -13.61
CA LEU A 179 18.40 -2.36 -13.96
C LEU A 179 18.03 -2.84 -15.38
N LYS A 180 18.94 -3.49 -16.12
CA LYS A 180 18.74 -3.85 -17.54
C LYS A 180 17.39 -4.51 -17.83
N ASP A 181 16.98 -5.47 -17.00
CA ASP A 181 15.70 -6.20 -17.18
C ASP A 181 14.48 -5.31 -16.91
N LEU A 182 14.58 -4.41 -15.92
CA LEU A 182 13.48 -3.50 -15.57
C LEU A 182 13.30 -2.42 -16.64
N LEU A 183 14.40 -1.87 -17.15
CA LEU A 183 14.39 -0.85 -18.19
C LEU A 183 13.92 -1.39 -19.55
N THR A 184 14.21 -2.65 -19.87
CA THR A 184 13.75 -3.28 -21.12
C THR A 184 12.25 -3.57 -21.11
N VAL A 185 11.66 -3.90 -19.96
CA VAL A 185 10.21 -4.12 -19.84
C VAL A 185 9.42 -2.82 -20.04
N GLN A 186 9.87 -1.70 -19.50
CA GLN A 186 9.19 -0.41 -19.67
C GLN A 186 9.23 0.13 -21.10
N ASN A 187 10.36 0.00 -21.79
CA ASN A 187 10.46 0.43 -23.20
C ASN A 187 9.55 -0.40 -24.13
N ARG A 188 9.24 -1.65 -23.77
CA ARG A 188 8.26 -2.46 -24.49
C ARG A 188 6.81 -2.03 -24.22
N GLN A 189 6.52 -1.38 -23.10
CA GLN A 189 5.14 -0.95 -22.77
C GLN A 189 4.71 0.28 -23.56
N ILE A 190 5.62 1.23 -23.85
CA ILE A 190 5.31 2.46 -24.60
C ILE A 190 5.97 2.41 -25.99
N SER A 191 5.41 1.61 -26.91
CA SER A 191 5.76 1.65 -28.33
C SER A 191 4.62 2.26 -29.15
N VAL A 192 4.92 2.76 -30.36
CA VAL A 192 3.90 3.24 -31.29
C VAL A 192 2.88 2.13 -31.59
N GLU A 193 3.33 0.88 -31.77
CA GLU A 193 2.41 -0.24 -31.97
C GLU A 193 1.49 -0.47 -30.77
N ASN A 194 2.01 -0.38 -29.54
CA ASN A 194 1.18 -0.57 -28.34
C ASN A 194 0.20 0.60 -28.14
N ILE A 195 0.60 1.83 -28.46
CA ILE A 195 -0.31 2.99 -28.41
C ILE A 195 -1.42 2.81 -29.44
N GLN A 196 -1.07 2.47 -30.68
CA GLN A 196 -2.04 2.19 -31.74
C GLN A 196 -3.00 1.06 -31.34
N LYS A 197 -2.47 -0.04 -30.82
CA LYS A 197 -3.26 -1.18 -30.36
C LYS A 197 -4.17 -0.83 -29.20
N THR A 198 -3.68 -0.12 -28.18
CA THR A 198 -4.50 0.29 -27.02
C THR A 198 -5.62 1.24 -27.44
N CYS A 199 -5.35 2.19 -28.36
CA CYS A 199 -6.38 3.05 -28.94
C CYS A 199 -7.38 2.24 -29.77
N ALA A 200 -6.92 1.31 -30.60
CA ALA A 200 -7.76 0.44 -31.41
C ALA A 200 -8.66 -0.46 -30.55
N ASP A 201 -8.12 -1.06 -29.49
CA ASP A 201 -8.86 -1.88 -28.52
C ASP A 201 -9.91 -1.03 -27.77
N PHE A 202 -9.58 0.22 -27.39
CA PHE A 202 -10.52 1.13 -26.73
C PHE A 202 -11.68 1.58 -27.64
N TYR A 203 -11.40 1.85 -28.91
CA TYR A 203 -12.41 2.25 -29.91
C TYR A 203 -13.01 1.07 -30.68
N ASN A 204 -12.56 -0.16 -30.41
CA ASN A 204 -12.99 -1.41 -31.03
C ASN A 204 -12.86 -1.43 -32.57
N ILE A 205 -11.70 -0.96 -33.09
CA ILE A 205 -11.38 -0.83 -34.53
C ILE A 205 -10.31 -1.85 -34.93
#